data_AF-A0A0G1STG5-F1
#
_entry.id   AF-A0A0G1STG5-F1
#
_cell.length_a   1.000
_cell.length_b   1.000
_cell.length_c   1.000
_cell.angle_alpha   90.00
_cell.angle_beta   90.00
_cell.angle_gamma   90.00
#
_symmetry.space_group_name_H-M   'P 1'
#
loop_
_entity.id
_entity.type
_entity.pdbx_description
1 polymer ?
#
loop_
_entity_poly.entity_id
_entity_poly.type
_entity_poly.pdbx_seq_one_letter_code
_entity_poly.pdbx_strand_id
1 'polypeptide(L)' 'MNCRFCKSEINDEAKKCPYCHEWIIRQFWQHSKFWYNFAFLFLVLLPFIFIGFLILLGFVLYNLGHYFPPPVFKF' A
#
# COMPACT_ATOMS: atom_id res chain seq x y z
N MET A 1 -29.35 -14.18 12.84
CA MET A 1 -28.88 -14.18 11.43
C MET A 1 -29.36 -15.43 10.70
N ASN A 2 -29.50 -15.43 9.37
CA ASN A 2 -29.92 -16.63 8.64
C ASN A 2 -28.72 -17.40 8.07
N CYS A 3 -28.80 -18.73 8.07
CA CYS A 3 -27.81 -19.56 7.39
C CYS A 3 -27.77 -19.25 5.90
N ARG A 4 -26.57 -19.13 5.30
CA ARG A 4 -26.46 -18.96 3.85
C ARG A 4 -26.80 -20.24 3.06
N PHE A 5 -26.71 -21.41 3.71
CA PHE A 5 -26.91 -22.72 3.09
C PHE A 5 -28.37 -23.18 3.20
N CYS A 6 -28.89 -23.27 4.42
CA CYS A 6 -30.26 -23.77 4.66
C CYS A 6 -31.29 -22.67 4.94
N LYS A 7 -30.90 -21.39 4.95
CA LYS A 7 -31.77 -20.23 5.24
C LYS A 7 -32.49 -20.23 6.59
N SER A 8 -32.23 -21.22 7.44
CA SER A 8 -32.76 -21.30 8.80
C SER A 8 -32.30 -20.10 9.63
N GLU A 9 -33.14 -19.67 10.57
CA GLU A 9 -32.74 -18.69 11.57
C GLU A 9 -31.74 -19.31 12.55
N ILE A 10 -30.64 -18.61 12.79
CA ILE A 10 -29.56 -19.05 13.66
C ILE A 10 -29.21 -17.92 14.63
N ASN A 11 -28.92 -18.28 15.88
CA ASN A 11 -28.30 -17.39 16.84
C ASN A 11 -27.01 -16.80 16.25
N ASP A 12 -26.86 -15.49 16.37
CA ASP A 12 -25.72 -14.77 15.84
C ASP A 12 -24.40 -15.36 16.33
N GLU A 13 -24.32 -15.82 17.59
CA GLU A 13 -23.11 -16.39 18.20
C GLU A 13 -22.75 -17.81 17.76
N ALA A 14 -23.63 -18.49 17.02
CA ALA A 14 -23.38 -19.87 16.61
C ALA A 14 -22.22 -19.94 15.60
N LYS A 15 -21.19 -20.72 15.92
CA LYS A 15 -20.07 -21.02 14.99
C LYS A 15 -20.46 -22.00 13.88
N LYS A 16 -21.48 -22.81 14.14
CA LYS A 16 -21.96 -23.90 13.26
C LYS A 16 -23.48 -23.86 13.23
N CYS A 17 -24.06 -24.08 12.04
CA CYS A 17 -25.51 -24.14 11.91
C CYS A 17 -26.06 -25.39 12.61
N PRO A 18 -27.09 -25.28 13.48
CA PRO A 18 -27.69 -26.43 14.13
C PRO A 18 -28.50 -27.32 13.17
N TYR A 19 -28.94 -26.78 12.03
CA TYR A 19 -29.80 -27.50 11.08
C TYR A 19 -29.03 -28.20 9.97
N CYS A 20 -28.12 -27.50 9.29
CA CYS A 20 -27.34 -28.08 8.19
C CYS A 20 -25.91 -28.48 8.60
N HIS A 21 -25.51 -28.19 9.85
CA HIS A 21 -24.17 -28.48 10.35
C HIS A 21 -23.03 -27.82 9.55
N GLU A 22 -23.33 -26.83 8.71
CA GLU A 22 -22.31 -26.06 8.01
C GLU A 22 -21.63 -25.06 8.96
N TRP A 23 -20.35 -24.77 8.68
CA TRP A 23 -19.59 -23.76 9.41
C TRP A 23 -20.01 -22.35 9.00
N ILE A 24 -20.35 -21.52 9.97
CA ILE A 24 -20.75 -20.13 9.73
C ILE A 24 -19.47 -19.30 9.73
N ILE A 25 -18.92 -19.07 8.54
CA ILE A 25 -17.73 -18.23 8.37
C ILE A 25 -18.17 -16.78 8.57
N ARG A 26 -18.16 -16.31 9.83
CA ARG A 26 -18.26 -14.88 10.14
C ARG A 26 -17.11 -14.20 9.41
N GLN A 27 -17.43 -13.29 8.50
CA GLN A 27 -16.45 -12.60 7.66
C GLN A 27 -15.57 -11.66 8.48
N PHE A 28 -14.60 -12.21 9.20
CA PHE A 28 -13.53 -11.44 9.85
C PHE A 28 -12.49 -10.91 8.84
N TRP A 29 -12.71 -11.13 7.54
CA TRP A 29 -11.79 -10.80 6.46
C TRP A 29 -11.89 -9.37 5.90
N GLN A 30 -12.83 -8.54 6.39
CA GLN A 30 -12.99 -7.19 5.84
C GLN A 30 -11.95 -6.16 6.32
N HIS A 31 -11.23 -6.42 7.42
CA HIS A 31 -10.30 -5.44 7.99
C HIS A 31 -8.95 -5.32 7.26
N SER A 32 -8.63 -6.24 6.34
CA SER A 32 -7.29 -6.31 5.75
C SER A 32 -7.12 -5.44 4.48
N LYS A 33 -8.19 -5.11 3.75
CA LYS A 33 -8.07 -4.40 2.46
C LYS A 33 -7.54 -2.97 2.57
N PHE A 34 -7.76 -2.29 3.69
CA PHE A 34 -7.37 -0.89 3.85
C PHE A 34 -5.84 -0.72 3.96
N TRP A 35 -5.17 -1.65 4.66
CA TRP A 35 -3.73 -1.58 4.87
C TRP A 35 -2.90 -1.89 3.61
N TYR A 36 -3.37 -2.80 2.75
CA TYR A 36 -2.63 -3.13 1.51
C TYR A 36 -2.63 -1.98 0.50
N ASN A 37 -3.71 -1.23 0.37
CA ASN A 37 -3.76 -0.09 -0.54
C ASN A 37 -2.79 1.03 -0.13
N PHE A 38 -2.67 1.29 1.18
CA PHE A 38 -1.70 2.27 1.69
C PHE A 38 -0.25 1.80 1.53
N ALA A 39 0.03 0.53 1.82
CA ALA A 39 1.36 -0.05 1.66
C ALA A 39 1.81 -0.05 0.19
N PHE A 40 0.90 -0.38 -0.74
CA PHE A 40 1.19 -0.38 -2.17
C PHE A 40 1.47 1.03 -2.70
N LEU A 41 0.69 2.03 -2.27
CA LEU A 41 0.90 3.42 -2.65
C LEU A 41 2.29 3.89 -2.22
N PHE A 42 2.70 3.58 -0.98
CA PHE A 42 4.00 3.97 -0.46
C PHE A 42 5.16 3.28 -1.19
N LEU A 43 5.01 1.98 -1.48
CA LEU A 43 6.02 1.17 -2.17
C LEU A 43 6.26 1.63 -3.62
N VAL A 44 5.21 2.11 -4.29
CA VAL A 44 5.30 2.58 -5.68
C VAL A 44 5.69 4.05 -5.75
N LEU A 45 5.09 4.92 -4.94
CA LEU A 45 5.20 6.37 -5.11
C LEU A 45 6.51 6.95 -4.55
N LEU A 46 7.04 6.36 -3.48
CA LEU A 46 8.29 6.78 -2.85
C LEU A 46 9.54 6.64 -3.74
N PRO A 47 9.76 5.55 -4.49
CA PRO A 47 10.89 5.47 -5.42
C PRO A 47 10.77 6.47 -6.58
N PHE A 48 9.57 6.77 -7.09
CA PHE A 48 9.40 7.79 -8.14
C PHE A 48 9.78 9.18 -7.64
N ILE A 49 9.34 9.55 -6.42
CA ILE A 49 9.75 10.82 -5.80
C ILE A 49 11.26 10.87 -5.63
N PHE A 50 11.87 9.79 -5.14
CA PHE A 50 13.31 9.72 -4.92
C PHE A 50 14.11 9.86 -6.21
N ILE A 51 13.72 9.15 -7.28
CA ILE A 51 14.35 9.25 -8.61
C ILE A 51 14.23 10.68 -9.15
N GLY A 52 13.03 11.29 -9.07
CA GLY A 52 12.81 12.67 -9.50
C GLY A 52 13.70 13.66 -8.75
N PHE A 53 13.86 13.47 -7.43
CA PHE A 53 14.75 14.28 -6.61
C PHE A 53 16.22 14.16 -7.03
N LEU A 54 16.71 12.94 -7.30
CA LEU A 54 18.09 12.73 -7.76
C LEU A 54 18.36 13.39 -9.12
N ILE A 55 17.40 13.31 -10.05
CA ILE A 55 17.50 13.97 -11.35
C ILE A 55 17.56 15.49 -11.18
N LEU A 56 16.68 16.06 -10.35
CA LEU A 56 16.67 17.49 -10.05
C LEU A 56 17.98 17.94 -9.39
N LEU A 57 18.46 17.19 -8.41
CA LEU A 57 19.72 17.47 -7.72
C LEU A 57 20.90 17.44 -8.70
N GLY A 58 20.97 16.43 -9.56
CA GLY A 58 21.98 16.33 -10.60
C GLY A 58 21.94 17.50 -11.57
N PHE A 59 20.74 17.93 -11.98
CA PHE A 59 20.57 19.10 -12.82
C PHE A 59 21.06 20.38 -12.14
N VAL A 60 20.72 20.60 -10.87
CA VAL A 60 21.19 21.76 -10.11
C VAL A 60 22.72 21.76 -9.99
N LEU A 61 23.32 20.61 -9.65
CA LEU A 61 24.79 20.47 -9.56
C LEU A 61 25.48 20.69 -10.91
N TYR A 62 24.91 20.18 -11.99
CA TYR A 62 25.41 20.40 -13.35
C TYR A 62 25.44 21.89 -13.71
N ASN A 63 24.33 22.59 -13.45
CA ASN A 63 24.25 24.02 -13.71
C ASN A 63 25.24 24.80 -12.83
N LEU A 64 25.34 24.48 -11.53
CA LEU A 64 26.31 25.11 -10.64
C LEU A 64 27.77 24.91 -11.11
N GLY A 65 28.13 23.71 -11.57
CA GLY A 65 29.46 23.44 -12.13
C GLY A 65 29.74 24.22 -13.42
N HIS A 66 28.71 24.52 -14.22
CA HIS A 66 28.87 25.34 -15.41
C HIS A 66 29.01 26.85 -15.08
N TYR A 67 28.37 27.33 -14.01
CA TYR A 67 28.48 28.74 -13.59
C TYR A 67 29.77 29.05 -12.83
N PHE A 68 30.41 28.04 -12.23
CA PHE A 68 31.68 28.19 -11.50
C PHE A 68 32.78 27.37 -12.20
N PRO A 69 33.30 27.83 -13.35
CA PRO A 69 34.47 27.19 -13.93
C PRO A 69 35.63 27.26 -12.91
N PRO A 70 36.41 26.17 -12.73
CA PRO A 70 37.55 26.20 -11.82
C PRO A 70 38.51 27.33 -12.25
N PRO A 71 39.12 28.06 -11.30
CA PRO A 71 40.08 29.10 -11.64
C PRO A 71 41.23 28.45 -12.43
N VAL A 72 41.36 28.85 -13.69
CA VAL A 72 42.46 28.44 -14.55
C VAL A 72 43.70 29.16 -14.04
N PHE A 73 44.41 28.53 -13.09
CA PHE A 73 45.72 28.99 -12.66
C PHE A 73 46.70 28.77 -13.81
N LYS A 74 46.94 29.82 -14.60
CA LYS A 74 48.09 29.93 -15.48
C LYS A 74 49.31 30.25 -14.61
N PHE A 75 50.17 29.25 -14.42
CA PHE A 75 51.54 29.44 -13.97
C PHE A 75 52.43 29.80 -15.16
#